data_AF-A0A614W488-F1
#
_entry.id   AF-A0A614W488-F1
#
_cell.length_a   1.000
_cell.length_b   1.000
_cell.length_c   1.000
_cell.angle_alpha   90.00
_cell.angle_beta   90.00
_cell.angle_gamma   90.00
#
_symmetry.space_group_name_H-M   'P 1'
#
loop_
_entity.id
_entity.type
_entity.pdbx_description
1 polymer ?
#
loop_
_entity_poly.entity_id
_entity_poly.type
_entity_poly.pdbx_seq_one_letter_code
_entity_poly.pdbx_strand_id
1 'polypeptide(L)' 'MTLHCAFIGFGKSTTRYHLPYVLNRKDTWHVAHIFRRHAKPEEQAP' A
#
# COMPACT_ATOMS: atom_id res chain seq x y z
N MET A 1 5.07 -0.43 18.93
CA MET A 1 4.07 -1.46 18.59
C MET A 1 3.65 -1.21 17.15
N THR A 2 3.73 -2.21 16.28
CA THR A 2 3.53 -2.05 14.83
C THR A 2 2.15 -2.54 14.43
N LEU A 3 1.39 -1.70 13.73
CA LEU A 3 0.05 -2.02 13.26
C LEU A 3 0.10 -2.62 11.86
N HIS A 4 -0.45 -3.82 11.71
CA HIS A 4 -0.60 -4.49 10.43
C HIS A 4 -1.88 -4.02 9.76
N CYS A 5 -1.78 -3.48 8.54
CA CYS A 5 -2.92 -2.96 7.79
C CYS A 5 -2.93 -3.46 6.34
N ALA A 6 -4.08 -3.30 5.68
CA ALA A 6 -4.25 -3.64 4.28
C ALA A 6 -5.04 -2.54 3.54
N PHE A 7 -4.75 -2.37 2.25
CA PHE A 7 -5.49 -1.46 1.36
C PHE A 7 -6.40 -2.24 0.41
N ILE A 8 -7.66 -1.82 0.28
CA ILE A 8 -8.59 -2.35 -0.71
C ILE A 8 -8.68 -1.33 -1.86
N GLY A 9 -7.91 -1.58 -2.90
CA GLY A 9 -7.75 -0.72 -4.06
C GLY A 9 -6.33 -0.18 -4.18
N PHE A 10 -5.72 -0.36 -5.35
CA PHE A 10 -4.39 0.14 -5.70
C PHE A 10 -4.47 1.17 -6.83
N GLY A 11 -5.17 2.28 -6.54
CA GLY A 11 -5.35 3.39 -7.46
C GLY A 11 -4.53 4.62 -7.08
N LYS A 12 -4.73 5.73 -7.81
CA LYS A 12 -4.04 7.01 -7.58
C LYS A 12 -4.15 7.49 -6.14
N SER A 13 -5.32 7.32 -5.50
CA SER A 13 -5.51 7.74 -4.11
C SER A 13 -4.53 7.01 -3.18
N THR A 14 -4.55 5.68 -3.23
CA THR A 14 -3.69 4.81 -2.42
C THR A 14 -2.20 5.11 -2.64
N THR A 15 -1.76 5.20 -3.90
CA THR A 15 -0.34 5.39 -4.23
C THR A 15 0.18 6.80 -4.01
N ARG A 16 -0.65 7.84 -4.18
CA ARG A 16 -0.23 9.24 -4.05
C ARG A 16 -0.40 9.80 -2.65
N TYR A 17 -1.47 9.42 -1.94
CA TYR A 17 -1.86 10.09 -0.69
C TYR A 17 -1.79 9.20 0.54
N HIS A 18 -1.77 7.87 0.39
CA HIS A 18 -1.71 6.97 1.55
C HIS A 18 -0.34 6.33 1.71
N LEU A 19 0.10 5.57 0.71
CA LEU A 19 1.34 4.80 0.80
C LEU A 19 2.59 5.63 1.12
N PRO A 20 2.80 6.85 0.58
CA PRO A 20 3.99 7.63 0.93
C PRO A 20 4.08 7.92 2.43
N TYR A 21 2.95 8.16 3.09
CA TYR A 21 2.89 8.48 4.51
C TYR A 21 2.95 7.25 5.40
N VAL A 22 2.38 6.12 4.97
CA VAL A 22 2.41 4.87 5.73
C VAL A 22 3.79 4.22 5.60
N LEU A 23 4.38 4.21 4.41
CA LEU A 23 5.72 3.65 4.16
C LEU A 23 6.85 4.50 4.74
N ASN A 24 6.61 5.77 5.06
CA ASN A 24 7.56 6.58 5.83
C ASN A 24 7.53 6.27 7.34
N ARG A 25 6.52 5.54 7.82
CA ARG A 25 6.29 5.23 9.24
C ARG A 25 6.39 3.72 9.52
N LYS A 26 7.44 3.07 8.99
CA LYS A 26 7.62 1.61 9.09
C LYS A 26 7.78 1.10 10.52
N ASP A 27 8.20 1.98 11.43
CA ASP A 27 8.32 1.72 12.86
C ASP A 27 6.95 1.48 13.53
N THR A 28 5.90 2.13 13.02
CA THR A 28 4.54 2.08 13.59
C THR A 28 3.54 1.36 12.70
N TRP A 29 3.78 1.26 11.39
CA TRP A 29 2.85 0.67 10.42
C TRP A 29 3.52 -0.33 9.49
N HIS A 30 2.82 -1.42 9.25
CA HIS A 30 3.20 -2.44 8.27
C HIS A 30 2.02 -2.74 7.34
N VAL A 31 2.19 -2.43 6.05
CA VAL A 31 1.19 -2.76 5.02
C VAL A 31 1.39 -4.21 4.60
N ALA A 32 0.57 -5.11 5.13
CA ALA A 32 0.67 -6.54 4.87
C ALA A 32 0.13 -6.92 3.48
N HIS A 33 -0.99 -6.31 3.07
CA HIS A 33 -1.68 -6.66 1.83
C HIS A 33 -2.26 -5.44 1.11
N ILE A 34 -2.27 -5.52 -0.22
CA ILE A 34 -2.99 -4.58 -1.07
C ILE A 34 -3.83 -5.40 -2.04
N PHE A 35 -5.15 -5.30 -1.92
CA PHE A 35 -6.09 -5.92 -2.84
C PHE A 35 -6.39 -4.98 -4.02
N ARG A 36 -6.50 -5.52 -5.23
CA ARG A 36 -6.99 -4.80 -6.41
C ARG A 36 -7.75 -5.75 -7.32
N ARG A 37 -8.80 -5.25 -8.00
CA ARG A 37 -9.65 -6.04 -8.91
C ARG A 37 -8.91 -6.46 -10.18
N HIS A 38 -8.17 -5.54 -10.79
CA HIS A 38 -7.38 -5.81 -12.00
C HIS A 38 -5.91 -5.61 -11.67
N ALA A 39 -5.08 -6.58 -12.08
CA ALA A 39 -3.64 -6.42 -12.02
C ALA A 39 -3.23 -5.36 -13.05
N LYS A 40 -2.38 -4.43 -12.63
CA LYS A 40 -1.59 -3.60 -13.52
C LYS A 40 -0.18 -4.17 -13.57
N PRO A 41 0.20 -4.83 -14.66
CA PRO A 41 1.51 -5.47 -14.81
C PRO A 41 2.66 -4.48 -14.64
N GLU A 42 2.48 -3.24 -15.10
CA GLU A 42 3.51 -2.20 -15.05
C GLU A 42 3.88 -1.75 -13.62
N GLU A 43 2.97 -1.88 -12.66
CA GLU A 43 3.18 -1.52 -11.25
C GLU A 43 3.62 -2.73 -10.40
N GLN A 44 3.83 -3.89 -11.03
CA GLN A 44 4.17 -5.17 -10.40
C GLN A 44 5.63 -5.58 -10.61
N ALA A 45 6.44 -4.73 -11.25
CA ALA A 45 7.87 -4.97 -11.40
C ALA A 45 8.56 -4.99 -10.02
N PRO A 46 9.49 -5.94 -9.78
CA PRO A 46 10.22 -6.07 -8.52
C PRO A 46 11.10 -4.84 -8.22
#